data_AF-A0A6V8P1E7-F1
#
_entry.id   AF-A0A6V8P1E7-F1
#
_cell.length_a   1.000
_cell.length_b   1.000
_cell.length_c   1.000
_cell.angle_alpha   90.00
_cell.angle_beta   90.00
_cell.angle_gamma   90.00
#
_symmetry.space_group_name_H-M   'P 1'
#
loop_
_entity.id
_entity.type
_entity.pdbx_description
1 polymer ?
#
loop_
_entity_poly.entity_id
_entity_poly.type
_entity_poly.pdbx_seq_one_letter_code
_entity_poly.pdbx_strand_id
1 'polypeptide(L)'
;MRAQTTIPTMEEQEEERAIELVQKVDFKKGNEMAAIAARQINYHHMGYFPITPSTEIAEEVDEMYADGEHQIRMVPADGEHGAAGICYGATLGGGRVLNATSAQGLLYAM
;
A
#
# COMPACT_ATOMS: atom_id res chain seq x y z
N MET A 1 -5.83 -36.41 22.48
CA MET A 1 -5.50 -36.24 21.06
C MET A 1 -6.12 -34.93 20.56
N ARG A 2 -5.35 -33.84 20.64
CA ARG A 2 -5.51 -32.59 19.88
C ARG A 2 -4.12 -32.01 19.80
N ALA A 3 -3.56 -32.02 18.60
CA ALA A 3 -2.19 -31.62 18.32
C ALA A 3 -2.02 -30.12 18.61
N GLN A 4 -0.88 -29.77 19.18
CA GLN A 4 -0.38 -28.41 19.28
C GLN A 4 -0.17 -27.89 17.85
N THR A 5 -0.86 -26.81 17.48
CA THR A 5 -0.53 -26.02 16.29
C THR A 5 0.73 -25.24 16.62
N THR A 6 1.89 -25.85 16.34
CA THR A 6 3.19 -25.22 16.39
C THR A 6 3.19 -24.02 15.43
N ILE A 7 3.54 -22.84 15.95
CA ILE A 7 3.80 -21.65 15.14
C ILE A 7 4.96 -22.00 14.21
N PRO A 8 4.81 -21.87 12.87
CA PRO A 8 5.87 -22.21 11.94
C PRO A 8 7.13 -21.41 12.27
N THR A 9 8.26 -22.11 12.24
CA THR A 9 9.59 -21.53 12.50
C THR A 9 9.95 -20.54 11.39
N MET A 10 10.83 -19.57 11.68
CA MET A 10 11.19 -18.53 10.68
C MET A 10 11.77 -19.13 9.39
N GLU A 11 12.41 -20.30 9.46
CA GLU A 11 12.90 -21.06 8.31
C GLU A 11 11.75 -21.66 7.47
N GLU A 12 10.70 -22.19 8.11
CA GLU A 12 9.50 -22.70 7.42
C GLU A 12 8.69 -21.57 6.75
N GLN A 13 8.77 -20.34 7.29
CA GLN A 13 8.18 -19.14 6.66
C GLN A 13 9.01 -18.60 5.48
N GLU A 14 10.32 -18.85 5.46
CA GLU A 14 11.21 -18.47 4.36
C GLU A 14 11.09 -19.45 3.17
N GLU A 15 10.91 -20.74 3.43
CA GLU A 15 10.79 -21.79 2.39
C GLU A 15 9.51 -21.64 1.53
N GLU A 16 8.41 -21.16 2.10
CA GLU A 16 7.16 -20.86 1.36
C GLU A 16 7.28 -19.60 0.46
N ARG A 17 8.35 -18.81 0.60
CA ARG A 17 8.48 -17.48 0.01
C ARG A 17 9.49 -17.35 -1.11
N ALA A 18 9.97 -18.47 -1.67
CA ALA A 18 10.72 -18.46 -2.92
C ALA A 18 9.77 -18.30 -4.12
N ILE A 19 9.13 -17.13 -4.23
CA ILE A 19 8.37 -16.76 -5.43
C ILE A 19 9.40 -16.45 -6.52
N GLU A 20 9.38 -17.22 -7.60
CA GLU A 20 10.15 -16.88 -8.80
C GLU A 20 9.68 -15.49 -9.29
N LEU A 21 10.52 -14.47 -9.10
CA LEU A 21 10.20 -13.09 -9.48
C LEU A 21 10.29 -12.95 -11.00
N VAL A 22 9.23 -13.39 -11.69
CA VAL A 22 9.10 -13.29 -13.13
C VAL A 22 8.52 -11.93 -13.50
N GLN A 23 9.29 -11.14 -14.25
CA GLN A 23 8.78 -9.92 -14.86
C GLN A 23 7.69 -10.29 -15.89
N LYS A 24 6.46 -9.83 -15.64
CA LYS A 24 5.33 -9.99 -16.57
C LYS A 24 5.09 -8.68 -17.31
N VAL A 25 4.94 -8.77 -18.64
CA VAL A 25 4.49 -7.65 -19.46
C VAL A 25 2.97 -7.67 -19.48
N ASP A 26 2.35 -6.58 -19.07
CA ASP A 26 0.90 -6.44 -18.98
C ASP A 26 0.45 -5.08 -19.57
N PHE A 27 -0.82 -4.99 -19.98
CA PHE A 27 -1.44 -3.78 -20.51
C PHE A 27 -2.51 -3.28 -19.54
N LYS A 28 -2.13 -2.31 -18.71
CA LYS A 28 -2.97 -1.72 -17.67
C LYS A 28 -2.95 -0.18 -17.71
N LYS A 29 -3.93 0.46 -17.07
CA LYS A 29 -3.95 1.91 -16.83
C LYS A 29 -2.77 2.30 -15.93
N GLY A 30 -2.38 3.57 -15.97
CA GLY A 30 -1.27 4.09 -15.15
C GLY A 30 -1.50 3.94 -13.65
N ASN A 31 -2.74 4.18 -13.19
CA ASN A 31 -3.12 4.03 -11.79
C ASN A 31 -3.04 2.58 -11.31
N GLU A 32 -3.54 1.63 -12.11
CA GLU A 32 -3.42 0.19 -11.82
C GLU A 32 -1.94 -0.23 -11.68
N MET A 33 -1.07 0.25 -12.58
CA MET A 33 0.36 -0.03 -12.48
C MET A 33 1.01 0.58 -11.23
N ALA A 34 0.61 1.80 -10.85
CA ALA A 34 1.06 2.43 -9.61
C ALA A 34 0.59 1.66 -8.37
N ALA A 35 -0.64 1.16 -8.38
CA ALA A 35 -1.19 0.32 -7.32
C ALA A 35 -0.42 -1.02 -7.20
N ILE A 36 -0.15 -1.69 -8.33
CA ILE A 36 0.67 -2.92 -8.35
C ILE A 36 2.06 -2.67 -7.80
N ALA A 37 2.70 -1.55 -8.17
CA ALA A 37 3.98 -1.16 -7.62
C ALA A 37 3.89 -0.90 -6.10
N ALA A 38 2.84 -0.22 -5.64
CA ALA A 38 2.56 -0.02 -4.22
C ALA A 38 2.46 -1.34 -3.46
N ARG A 39 1.68 -2.32 -3.97
CA ARG A 39 1.56 -3.68 -3.44
C ARG A 39 2.94 -4.36 -3.35
N GLN A 40 3.75 -4.30 -4.41
CA GLN A 40 5.10 -4.89 -4.43
C GLN A 40 6.06 -4.24 -3.43
N ILE A 41 5.99 -2.91 -3.27
CA ILE A 41 6.78 -2.18 -2.27
C ILE A 41 6.35 -2.55 -0.85
N ASN A 42 5.06 -2.86 -0.67
CA ASN A 42 4.43 -3.19 0.61
C ASN A 42 4.92 -2.24 1.73
N TYR A 43 4.67 -0.95 1.52
CA TYR A 43 4.97 0.10 2.50
C TYR A 43 4.00 0.02 3.69
N HIS A 44 4.23 0.83 4.73
CA HIS A 44 3.51 0.66 6.00
C HIS A 44 2.20 1.45 6.03
N HIS A 45 2.23 2.72 5.62
CA HIS A 45 1.07 3.62 5.74
C HIS A 45 0.81 4.46 4.50
N MET A 46 -0.47 4.64 4.17
CA MET A 46 -0.96 5.59 3.16
C MET A 46 -1.94 6.56 3.83
N GLY A 47 -1.56 7.82 4.00
CA GLY A 47 -2.54 8.89 4.18
C GLY A 47 -3.19 9.18 2.83
N TYR A 48 -4.52 9.13 2.76
CA TYR A 48 -5.22 9.33 1.48
C TYR A 48 -6.43 10.26 1.60
N PHE A 49 -6.67 10.98 0.50
CA PHE A 49 -7.87 11.76 0.25
C PHE A 49 -8.26 11.58 -1.22
N PRO A 50 -9.54 11.36 -1.55
CA PRO A 50 -9.96 11.12 -2.91
C PRO A 50 -9.95 12.41 -3.75
N ILE A 51 -9.10 12.45 -4.79
CA ILE A 51 -9.09 13.49 -5.82
C ILE A 51 -8.83 12.87 -7.20
N THR A 52 -9.73 13.12 -8.15
CA THR A 52 -9.60 12.62 -9.53
C THR A 52 -8.41 13.30 -10.23
N PRO A 53 -7.59 12.58 -11.02
CA PRO A 53 -7.68 11.16 -11.40
C PRO A 53 -6.97 10.15 -10.48
N SER A 54 -6.28 10.57 -9.42
CA SER A 54 -5.49 9.68 -8.55
C SER A 54 -6.31 8.78 -7.61
N THR A 55 -7.62 9.03 -7.44
CA THR A 55 -8.50 8.26 -6.55
C THR A 55 -8.40 6.75 -6.78
N GLU A 56 -8.34 6.33 -8.04
CA GLU A 56 -8.27 4.92 -8.44
C GLU A 56 -7.07 4.19 -7.85
N ILE A 57 -5.95 4.88 -7.56
CA ILE A 57 -4.79 4.25 -6.93
C ILE A 57 -5.13 3.74 -5.53
N ALA A 58 -5.83 4.55 -4.73
CA ALA A 58 -6.22 4.17 -3.37
C ALA A 58 -7.30 3.08 -3.38
N GLU A 59 -8.22 3.13 -4.35
CA GLU A 59 -9.27 2.12 -4.53
C GLU A 59 -8.66 0.75 -4.85
N GLU A 60 -7.75 0.68 -5.83
CA GLU A 60 -7.06 -0.56 -6.20
C GLU A 60 -6.21 -1.10 -5.04
N VAL A 61 -5.50 -0.23 -4.30
CA VAL A 61 -4.76 -0.63 -3.10
C VAL A 61 -5.69 -1.18 -2.01
N ASP A 62 -6.86 -0.59 -1.79
CA ASP A 62 -7.82 -1.11 -0.81
C ASP A 62 -8.40 -2.46 -1.23
N GLU A 63 -8.68 -2.66 -2.52
CA GLU A 63 -9.15 -3.93 -3.08
C GLU A 63 -8.10 -5.05 -2.88
N MET A 64 -6.84 -4.77 -3.23
CA MET A 64 -5.73 -5.71 -3.01
C MET A 64 -5.48 -6.00 -1.51
N TYR A 65 -5.75 -5.03 -0.62
CA TYR A 65 -5.71 -5.26 0.82
C TYR A 65 -6.81 -6.22 1.28
N ALA A 66 -8.03 -6.05 0.77
CA ALA A 66 -9.17 -6.91 1.08
C ALA A 66 -8.94 -8.36 0.62
N ASP A 67 -8.23 -8.54 -0.49
CA ASP A 67 -7.81 -9.85 -1.02
C ASP A 67 -6.58 -10.45 -0.28
N GLY A 68 -6.00 -9.71 0.66
CA GLY A 68 -4.86 -10.18 1.47
C GLY A 68 -3.52 -10.15 0.75
N GLU A 69 -3.39 -9.39 -0.34
CA GLU A 69 -2.20 -9.38 -1.20
C GLU A 69 -1.07 -8.49 -0.66
N HIS A 70 -1.35 -7.63 0.32
CA HIS A 70 -0.36 -6.80 1.00
C HIS A 70 -0.81 -6.40 2.42
N GLN A 71 0.03 -5.66 3.15
CA GLN A 71 -0.23 -5.27 4.55
C GLN A 71 -0.28 -3.74 4.77
N ILE A 72 -0.19 -2.95 3.70
CA ILE A 72 -0.32 -1.48 3.73
C ILE A 72 -1.57 -1.05 4.49
N ARG A 73 -1.43 -0.06 5.40
CA ARG A 73 -2.55 0.51 6.15
C ARG A 73 -2.91 1.89 5.64
N MET A 74 -4.10 2.01 5.06
CA MET A 74 -4.64 3.30 4.62
C MET A 74 -5.36 4.03 5.76
N VAL A 75 -5.19 5.34 5.83
CA VAL A 75 -5.87 6.22 6.79
C VAL A 75 -6.55 7.35 6.03
N PRO A 76 -7.89 7.43 6.07
CA PRO A 76 -8.62 8.49 5.39
C PRO A 76 -8.42 9.82 6.09
N ALA A 77 -8.13 10.87 5.31
CA ALA A 77 -8.07 12.24 5.77
C ALA A 77 -9.33 13.03 5.37
N ASP A 78 -9.49 14.21 5.95
CA ASP A 78 -10.50 15.21 5.59
C ASP A 78 -10.09 16.09 4.39
N GLY A 79 -8.81 16.03 3.99
CA GLY A 79 -8.25 16.74 2.85
C GLY A 79 -6.80 16.34 2.56
N GLU A 80 -6.23 16.87 1.47
CA GLU A 80 -4.86 16.57 1.04
C GLU A 80 -3.80 16.99 2.05
N HIS A 81 -3.99 18.13 2.74
CA HIS A 81 -3.11 18.56 3.82
C HIS A 81 -3.09 17.55 4.98
N GLY A 82 -4.26 17.03 5.35
CA GLY A 82 -4.39 15.98 6.36
C GLY A 82 -3.75 14.67 5.91
N ALA A 83 -3.95 14.29 4.64
CA ALA A 83 -3.37 13.09 4.05
C ALA A 83 -1.83 13.14 4.07
N ALA A 84 -1.25 14.28 3.68
CA ALA A 84 0.19 14.51 3.78
C ALA A 84 0.68 14.51 5.24
N GLY A 85 -0.05 15.16 6.14
CA GLY A 85 0.24 15.19 7.59
C GLY A 85 0.33 13.80 8.22
N ILE A 86 -0.59 12.90 7.86
CA ILE A 86 -0.55 11.49 8.28
C ILE A 86 0.74 10.82 7.79
N CYS A 87 1.09 11.00 6.51
CA CYS A 87 2.31 10.44 5.93
C CYS A 87 3.58 10.98 6.61
N TYR A 88 3.62 12.28 6.93
CA TYR A 88 4.74 12.87 7.67
C TYR A 88 4.87 12.28 9.07
N GLY A 89 3.76 12.17 9.82
CA GLY A 89 3.76 11.56 11.15
C GLY A 89 4.20 10.09 11.13
N ALA A 90 3.69 9.30 10.18
CA ALA A 90 4.08 7.91 10.00
C ALA A 90 5.57 7.77 9.61
N THR A 91 6.08 8.69 8.79
CA THR A 91 7.51 8.71 8.41
C THR A 91 8.41 9.05 9.61
N LEU A 92 8.00 10.01 10.45
CA LEU A 92 8.71 10.33 11.70
C LEU A 92 8.78 9.13 12.65
N GLY A 93 7.78 8.25 12.60
CA GLY A 93 7.78 6.96 13.32
C GLY A 93 8.64 5.86 12.68
N GLY A 94 9.32 6.13 11.56
CA GLY A 94 10.15 5.17 10.82
C GLY A 94 9.41 4.37 9.74
N GLY A 95 8.14 4.66 9.48
CA GLY A 95 7.35 4.00 8.46
C GLY A 95 7.66 4.48 7.04
N ARG A 96 7.86 3.56 6.10
CA ARG A 96 7.70 3.84 4.66
C ARG A 96 6.26 4.25 4.36
N VAL A 97 6.09 5.36 3.65
CA VAL A 97 4.78 5.89 3.25
C VAL A 97 4.74 6.20 1.76
N LEU A 98 3.54 6.14 1.19
CA LEU A 98 3.22 6.73 -0.11
C LEU A 98 1.96 7.58 0.04
N ASN A 99 1.86 8.61 -0.78
CA ASN A 99 0.67 9.45 -0.93
C ASN A 99 0.45 9.67 -2.43
N ALA A 100 -0.81 9.65 -2.87
CA ALA A 100 -1.20 9.87 -4.25
C ALA A 100 -2.21 11.01 -4.28
N THR A 101 -1.89 12.07 -5.04
CA THR A 101 -2.70 13.29 -5.15
C THR A 101 -2.67 13.82 -6.58
N SER A 102 -3.52 14.79 -6.91
CA SER A 102 -3.63 15.36 -8.25
C SER A 102 -3.86 16.88 -8.24
N ALA A 103 -3.32 17.56 -9.27
CA ALA A 103 -3.57 18.97 -9.57
C ALA A 103 -3.39 19.91 -8.35
N GLN A 104 -4.39 20.73 -8.02
CA GLN A 104 -4.37 21.63 -6.86
C GLN A 104 -4.21 20.92 -5.52
N GLY A 105 -4.52 19.62 -5.45
CA GLY A 105 -4.31 18.81 -4.26
C GLY A 105 -2.83 18.78 -3.84
N LEU A 106 -1.92 18.80 -4.82
CA LEU A 106 -0.48 18.88 -4.56
C LEU A 106 -0.09 20.15 -3.81
N LEU A 107 -0.64 21.31 -4.19
CA LEU A 107 -0.36 22.56 -3.48
C LEU A 107 -1.07 22.60 -2.13
N TYR A 108 -2.28 22.03 -2.03
CA TYR A 108 -3.01 21.96 -0.76
C TYR A 108 -2.34 21.02 0.26
N ALA A 109 -1.59 20.03 -0.21
CA ALA A 109 -0.81 19.11 0.62
C ALA A 109 0.47 19.72 1.23
N MET A 110 0.94 20.85 0.70
CA MET A 110 2.19 21.51 1.13
C MET A 110 2.04 22.37 2.39
#